data_AF-A0A1G5RUN8-F1
#
_entry.id   AF-A0A1G5RUN8-F1
#
_cell.length_a   1.000
_cell.length_b   1.000
_cell.length_c   1.000
_cell.angle_alpha   90.00
_cell.angle_beta   90.00
_cell.angle_gamma   90.00
#
_symmetry.space_group_name_H-M   'P 1'
#
loop_
_entity.id
_entity.type
_entity.pdbx_description
1 polymer ?
#
loop_
_entity_poly.entity_id
_entity_poly.type
_entity_poly.pdbx_seq_one_letter_code
_entity_poly.pdbx_strand_id
1 'polypeptide(L)'
;MKEFNKALGNFINDAAAGGAVRHLADLGYSISRIAEEINYPISKERIAQYMWEHFLNIGKISLEEPQPVHEKASFVKEQDEFGRISFRRVTETVDNSDKEYVQCEFGKELYKNTDEFKAFLERLEPGDREYVTLMPWPLTPVFHELDERMKRIVLEKGQSNHK
;
A
#
# COMPACT_ATOMS: atom_id res chain seq x y z
N MET A 1 11.39 -9.10 31.71
CA MET A 1 12.42 -8.25 31.08
C MET A 1 12.81 -8.71 29.67
N LYS A 2 12.96 -10.01 29.40
CA LYS A 2 13.28 -10.56 28.06
C LYS A 2 12.25 -10.23 26.97
N GLU A 3 10.96 -10.37 27.29
CA GLU A 3 9.87 -10.09 26.33
C GLU A 3 9.74 -8.60 25.96
N PHE A 4 10.03 -7.69 26.89
CA PHE A 4 10.02 -6.25 26.63
C PHE A 4 11.15 -5.84 25.69
N ASN A 5 12.37 -6.34 25.92
CA ASN A 5 13.50 -6.05 25.02
C ASN A 5 13.32 -6.67 23.64
N LYS A 6 12.66 -7.83 23.55
CA LYS A 6 12.28 -8.45 22.28
C LYS A 6 11.21 -7.62 21.57
N ALA A 7 10.17 -7.19 22.28
CA ALA A 7 9.11 -6.34 21.72
C ALA A 7 9.63 -4.96 21.29
N LEU A 8 10.53 -4.36 22.07
CA LEU A 8 11.18 -3.09 21.75
C LEU A 8 12.16 -3.22 20.58
N GLY A 9 12.94 -4.31 20.55
CA GLY A 9 13.81 -4.63 19.42
C GLY A 9 13.00 -4.81 18.14
N ASN A 10 11.92 -5.60 18.18
CA ASN A 10 11.00 -5.77 17.05
C ASN A 10 10.39 -4.43 16.63
N PHE A 11 9.99 -3.58 17.57
CA PHE A 11 9.41 -2.26 17.28
C PHE A 11 10.40 -1.28 16.63
N ILE A 12 11.64 -1.21 17.14
CA ILE A 12 12.68 -0.34 16.56
C ILE A 12 13.10 -0.86 15.17
N ASN A 13 13.18 -2.18 15.01
CA ASN A 13 13.47 -2.81 13.72
C ASN A 13 12.34 -2.56 12.72
N ASP A 14 11.08 -2.66 13.14
CA ASP A 14 9.90 -2.34 12.34
C ASP A 14 9.92 -0.87 11.93
N ALA A 15 10.29 0.05 12.82
CA ALA A 15 10.39 1.48 12.52
C ALA A 15 11.49 1.80 11.49
N ALA A 16 12.61 1.07 11.49
CA ALA A 16 13.70 1.23 10.52
C ALA A 16 13.36 0.62 9.15
N ALA A 17 12.64 -0.50 9.12
CA ALA A 17 12.35 -1.23 7.90
C ALA A 17 11.39 -0.54 6.94
N GLY A 18 10.51 0.33 7.46
CA GLY A 18 9.56 1.06 6.63
C GLY A 18 10.23 1.91 5.54
N GLY A 19 11.46 2.38 5.74
CA GLY A 19 12.22 3.11 4.71
C GLY A 19 12.61 2.22 3.52
N ALA A 20 13.16 1.04 3.80
CA ALA A 20 13.58 0.09 2.78
C ALA A 20 12.38 -0.46 2.00
N VAL A 21 11.29 -0.81 2.69
CA VAL A 21 10.06 -1.30 2.05
C VAL A 21 9.52 -0.28 1.05
N ARG A 22 9.43 1.00 1.43
CA ARG A 22 8.96 2.09 0.56
C ARG A 22 9.81 2.21 -0.70
N HIS A 23 11.13 2.25 -0.53
CA HIS A 23 12.05 2.35 -1.66
C HIS A 23 11.92 1.16 -2.63
N LEU A 24 11.87 -0.07 -2.11
CA LEU A 24 11.73 -1.26 -2.94
C LEU A 24 10.33 -1.37 -3.58
N ALA A 25 9.30 -0.86 -2.92
CA ALA A 25 7.94 -0.76 -3.46
C ALA A 25 7.87 0.21 -4.64
N ASP A 26 8.58 1.35 -4.57
CA ASP A 26 8.70 2.31 -5.68
C ASP A 26 9.44 1.71 -6.87
N LEU A 27 10.39 0.80 -6.63
CA LEU A 27 11.05 -0.01 -7.66
C LEU A 27 10.15 -1.12 -8.24
N GLY A 28 8.92 -1.25 -7.74
CA GLY A 28 7.92 -2.20 -8.23
C GLY A 28 8.08 -3.62 -7.71
N TYR A 29 8.89 -3.86 -6.66
CA TYR A 29 9.12 -5.20 -6.13
C TYR A 29 7.83 -5.82 -5.55
N SER A 30 7.74 -7.16 -5.58
CA SER A 30 6.67 -7.89 -4.90
C SER A 30 6.91 -7.97 -3.40
N ILE A 31 5.87 -8.28 -2.62
CA ILE A 31 5.99 -8.44 -1.16
C ILE A 31 7.02 -9.51 -0.81
N SER A 32 7.02 -10.65 -1.51
CA SER A 32 8.06 -11.68 -1.34
C SER A 32 9.46 -11.19 -1.66
N ARG A 33 9.64 -10.50 -2.78
CA ARG A 33 10.96 -10.00 -3.18
C ARG A 33 11.48 -8.97 -2.18
N ILE A 34 10.61 -8.11 -1.66
CA ILE A 34 10.96 -7.18 -0.59
C ILE A 34 11.39 -7.94 0.67
N ALA A 35 10.68 -9.00 1.05
CA ALA A 35 11.03 -9.82 2.22
C ALA A 35 12.41 -10.50 2.07
N GLU A 36 12.79 -10.88 0.85
CA GLU A 36 14.09 -11.49 0.55
C GLU A 36 15.25 -10.47 0.59
N GLU A 37 15.01 -9.23 0.17
CA GLU A 37 16.02 -8.16 0.07
C GLU A 37 16.30 -7.47 1.41
N ILE A 38 15.38 -7.58 2.37
CA ILE A 38 15.53 -6.95 3.70
C ILE A 38 16.31 -7.88 4.63
N ASN A 39 17.38 -7.35 5.25
CA ASN A 39 18.25 -8.08 6.19
C ASN A 39 17.61 -8.45 7.55
N TYR A 40 16.28 -8.31 7.70
CA TYR A 40 15.57 -8.51 8.96
C TYR A 40 14.25 -9.28 8.73
N PRO A 41 13.86 -10.16 9.66
CA PRO A 41 12.64 -10.95 9.53
C PRO A 41 11.41 -10.07 9.75
N ILE A 42 10.75 -9.71 8.66
CA ILE A 42 9.48 -8.95 8.65
C ILE A 42 8.44 -9.83 7.97
N SER A 43 7.23 -9.87 8.51
CA SER A 43 6.15 -10.64 7.89
C SER A 43 5.68 -9.98 6.60
N LYS A 44 5.18 -10.79 5.66
CA LYS A 44 4.64 -10.29 4.39
C LYS A 44 3.48 -9.32 4.61
N GLU A 45 2.65 -9.56 5.62
CA GLU A 45 1.52 -8.70 6.00
C GLU A 45 1.99 -7.32 6.45
N ARG A 46 3.11 -7.27 7.20
CA ARG A 46 3.69 -6.00 7.64
C ARG A 46 4.30 -5.22 6.48
N ILE A 47 4.94 -5.92 5.53
CA ILE A 47 5.41 -5.31 4.28
C ILE A 47 4.23 -4.74 3.48
N ALA A 48 3.16 -5.51 3.33
CA ALA A 48 1.94 -5.07 2.64
C ALA A 48 1.32 -3.83 3.30
N GLN A 49 1.29 -3.78 4.64
CA GLN A 49 0.84 -2.60 5.37
C GLN A 49 1.70 -1.36 5.06
N TYR A 50 3.02 -1.49 5.08
CA TYR A 50 3.91 -0.38 4.74
C TYR A 50 3.76 0.08 3.29
N MET A 51 3.59 -0.86 2.35
CA MET A 51 3.29 -0.53 0.95
C MET A 51 1.97 0.24 0.83
N TRP A 52 0.93 -0.20 1.52
CA TRP A 52 -0.39 0.45 1.50
C TRP A 52 -0.33 1.88 2.03
N GLU A 53 0.25 2.07 3.22
CA GLU A 53 0.42 3.38 3.84
C GLU A 53 1.24 4.32 2.93
N HIS A 54 2.29 3.79 2.30
CA HIS A 54 3.11 4.54 1.36
C HIS A 54 2.37 4.93 0.09
N PHE A 55 1.65 3.99 -0.54
CA PHE A 55 0.92 4.25 -1.78
C PHE A 55 -0.26 5.19 -1.58
N LEU A 56 -0.92 5.17 -0.41
CA LEU A 56 -1.84 6.22 0.00
C LEU A 56 -1.11 7.57 0.12
N ASN A 57 0.06 7.58 0.75
CA ASN A 57 0.79 8.81 0.97
C ASN A 57 1.26 9.48 -0.32
N ILE A 58 1.75 8.73 -1.31
CA ILE A 58 2.21 9.27 -2.60
C ILE A 58 1.07 9.42 -3.63
N GLY A 59 -0.17 9.10 -3.25
CA GLY A 59 -1.35 9.21 -4.12
C GLY A 59 -1.43 8.14 -5.21
N LYS A 60 -0.64 7.07 -5.13
CA LYS A 60 -0.77 5.89 -6.00
C LYS A 60 -2.05 5.12 -5.72
N ILE A 61 -2.52 5.16 -4.47
CA ILE A 61 -3.82 4.68 -4.04
C ILE A 61 -4.60 5.87 -3.46
N SER A 62 -5.90 5.95 -3.76
CA SER A 62 -6.85 6.89 -3.17
C SER A 62 -8.11 6.15 -2.72
N LEU A 63 -8.64 6.53 -1.56
CA LEU A 63 -9.91 6.00 -1.02
C LEU A 63 -11.13 6.82 -1.46
N GLU A 64 -10.88 7.98 -2.03
CA GLU A 64 -11.87 8.87 -2.61
C GLU A 64 -11.57 9.05 -4.10
N GLU A 65 -12.56 9.49 -4.86
CA GLU A 65 -12.37 9.76 -6.28
C GLU A 65 -11.25 10.80 -6.47
N PRO A 66 -10.17 10.47 -7.20
CA PRO A 66 -8.98 11.32 -7.28
C PRO A 66 -9.31 12.59 -8.03
N GLN A 67 -9.06 13.73 -7.38
CA GLN A 67 -9.15 15.04 -8.02
C GLN A 67 -7.82 15.34 -8.74
N PRO A 68 -7.86 15.96 -9.95
CA PRO A 68 -6.65 16.33 -10.68
C PRO A 68 -5.70 17.19 -9.87
N VAL A 69 -6.21 18.11 -9.06
CA VAL A 69 -5.44 18.94 -8.14
C VAL A 69 -6.21 19.06 -6.84
N HIS A 70 -5.57 18.79 -5.70
CA HIS A 70 -6.19 18.95 -4.38
C HIS A 70 -5.17 19.35 -3.31
N GLU A 71 -5.66 19.90 -2.19
CA GLU A 71 -4.83 20.17 -1.02
C GLU A 71 -4.81 18.96 -0.08
N LYS A 72 -3.61 18.50 0.25
CA LYS A 72 -3.39 17.48 1.27
C LYS A 72 -2.87 18.14 2.54
N ALA A 73 -3.60 17.97 3.64
CA ALA A 73 -3.16 18.42 4.95
C ALA A 73 -2.45 17.28 5.71
N SER A 74 -1.26 17.56 6.25
CA SER A 74 -0.55 16.70 7.20
C SER A 74 -0.27 17.46 8.50
N PHE A 75 0.02 16.72 9.57
CA PHE A 75 0.35 17.30 10.87
C PHE A 75 1.78 16.91 11.25
N VAL A 76 2.64 17.91 11.44
CA VAL A 76 4.01 17.73 11.90
C VAL A 76 4.04 17.95 13.40
N LYS A 77 4.55 16.95 14.14
CA LYS A 77 4.79 17.07 15.57
C LYS A 77 6.06 17.89 15.81
N GLU A 78 5.95 18.95 16.60
CA GLU A 78 7.06 19.82 16.98
C GLU A 78 7.24 19.77 18.51
N GLN A 79 8.49 19.73 18.96
CA GLN A 79 8.85 19.77 20.37
C GLN A 79 9.72 21.00 20.60
N ASP A 80 9.30 21.87 21.52
CA ASP A 80 10.08 23.05 21.89
C ASP A 80 11.26 22.71 22.83
N GLU A 81 12.08 23.71 23.12
CA GLU A 81 13.23 23.60 24.04
C GLU A 81 12.83 23.17 25.47
N PHE A 82 11.55 23.31 25.83
CA PHE A 82 10.99 22.93 27.13
C PHE A 82 10.28 21.56 27.10
N GLY A 83 10.32 20.86 25.97
CA GLY A 83 9.70 19.56 25.79
C GLY A 83 8.19 19.58 25.57
N ARG A 84 7.58 20.74 25.32
CA ARG A 84 6.14 20.83 25.00
C ARG A 84 5.91 20.36 23.58
N ILE A 85 4.92 19.50 23.41
CA ILE A 85 4.51 18.97 22.11
C ILE A 85 3.44 19.89 21.53
N SER A 86 3.65 20.34 20.30
CA SER A 86 2.64 20.99 19.47
C SER A 86 2.52 20.29 18.12
N PHE A 87 1.43 20.54 17.41
CA PHE A 87 1.20 20.00 16.07
C PHE A 87 0.97 21.14 15.11
N ARG A 88 1.81 21.25 14.09
CA ARG A 88 1.63 22.20 13.00
C ARG A 88 0.94 21.53 11.82
N ARG A 89 -0.15 22.12 11.35
CA ARG A 89 -0.79 21.73 10.10
C ARG A 89 0.08 22.22 8.93
N VAL A 90 0.37 21.33 7.99
CA VAL A 90 1.08 21.60 6.74
C VAL A 90 0.14 21.23 5.61
N THR A 91 -0.03 22.12 4.64
CA THR A 91 -0.81 21.87 3.43
C THR A 91 0.12 21.81 2.24
N GLU A 92 -0.04 20.77 1.42
CA GLU A 92 0.68 20.57 0.18
C GLU A 92 -0.34 20.47 -0.95
N THR A 93 -0.10 21.16 -2.06
CA THR A 93 -0.88 20.99 -3.29
C THR A 93 -0.37 19.74 -3.99
N VAL A 94 -1.23 18.74 -4.14
CA VAL A 94 -0.95 17.52 -4.90
C VAL A 94 -1.56 17.67 -6.28
N ASP A 95 -0.71 17.60 -7.29
CA ASP A 95 -1.10 17.54 -8.70
C ASP A 95 -1.03 16.07 -9.16
N ASN A 96 -2.17 15.54 -9.56
CA ASN A 96 -2.35 14.20 -10.12
C ASN A 96 -2.88 14.29 -11.57
N SER A 97 -2.79 15.45 -12.23
CA SER A 97 -3.36 15.67 -13.56
C SER A 97 -2.75 14.78 -14.65
N ASP A 98 -1.55 14.25 -14.42
CA ASP A 98 -0.83 13.30 -15.27
C ASP A 98 -1.14 11.83 -14.96
N LYS A 99 -1.87 11.54 -13.87
CA LYS A 99 -2.19 10.18 -13.45
C LYS A 99 -3.57 9.77 -13.94
N GLU A 100 -3.60 8.60 -14.57
CA GLU A 100 -4.85 7.87 -14.82
C GLU A 100 -5.13 6.94 -13.65
N TYR A 101 -6.40 6.79 -13.25
CA TYR A 101 -6.80 5.90 -12.17
C TYR A 101 -7.82 4.88 -12.65
N VAL A 102 -7.76 3.69 -12.05
CA VAL A 102 -8.77 2.64 -12.18
C VAL A 102 -9.42 2.39 -10.84
N GLN A 103 -10.75 2.30 -10.82
CA GLN A 103 -11.49 1.89 -9.64
C GLN A 103 -11.43 0.36 -9.51
N CYS A 104 -10.99 -0.12 -8.35
CA CYS A 104 -11.00 -1.54 -7.99
C CYS A 104 -11.77 -1.78 -6.70
N GLU A 105 -12.30 -2.99 -6.55
CA GLU A 105 -13.07 -3.41 -5.37
C GLU A 105 -12.47 -4.65 -4.70
N PHE A 106 -11.15 -4.83 -4.78
CA PHE A 106 -10.47 -6.06 -4.34
C PHE A 106 -10.82 -6.47 -2.90
N GLY A 107 -11.05 -5.52 -1.99
CA GLY A 107 -11.50 -5.86 -0.64
C GLY A 107 -12.86 -6.56 -0.61
N LYS A 108 -13.83 -6.09 -1.40
CA LYS A 108 -15.14 -6.77 -1.55
C LYS A 108 -14.98 -8.12 -2.24
N GLU A 109 -14.10 -8.23 -3.22
CA GLU A 109 -13.87 -9.47 -3.97
C GLU A 109 -13.21 -10.55 -3.12
N LEU A 110 -12.20 -10.18 -2.32
CA LEU A 110 -11.58 -11.04 -1.31
C LEU A 110 -12.60 -11.50 -0.26
N TYR A 111 -13.46 -10.59 0.19
CA TYR A 111 -14.50 -10.92 1.16
C TYR A 111 -15.54 -11.90 0.62
N LYS A 112 -16.02 -11.70 -0.62
CA LYS A 112 -16.98 -12.60 -1.27
C LYS A 112 -16.35 -13.95 -1.63
N ASN A 113 -15.07 -13.94 -2.01
CA ASN A 113 -14.28 -15.13 -2.33
C ASN A 113 -14.96 -16.09 -3.33
N THR A 114 -15.50 -15.53 -4.42
CA THR A 114 -16.20 -16.32 -5.45
C THR A 114 -15.22 -17.15 -6.27
N ASP A 115 -15.71 -18.20 -6.94
CA ASP A 115 -14.85 -19.09 -7.74
C ASP A 115 -14.29 -18.37 -8.97
N GLU A 116 -15.03 -17.42 -9.54
CA GLU A 116 -14.55 -16.55 -10.62
C GLU A 116 -13.36 -15.69 -10.15
N PHE A 117 -13.44 -15.17 -8.92
CA PHE A 117 -12.36 -14.37 -8.35
C PHE A 117 -11.12 -15.22 -8.03
N LYS A 118 -11.29 -16.45 -7.52
CA LYS A 118 -10.19 -17.39 -7.32
C LYS A 118 -9.50 -17.74 -8.65
N ALA A 119 -10.29 -18.06 -9.68
CA ALA A 119 -9.77 -18.35 -11.01
C ALA A 119 -9.02 -17.13 -11.61
N PHE A 120 -9.49 -15.91 -11.33
CA PHE A 120 -8.77 -14.68 -11.66
C PHE A 120 -7.42 -14.59 -10.94
N LEU A 121 -7.39 -14.79 -9.62
CA LEU A 121 -6.14 -14.75 -8.84
C LEU A 121 -5.13 -15.79 -9.35
N GLU A 122 -5.60 -16.98 -9.74
CA GLU A 122 -4.75 -18.07 -10.27
C GLU A 122 -4.02 -17.72 -11.58
N ARG A 123 -4.54 -16.79 -12.38
CA ARG A 123 -3.89 -16.34 -13.61
C ARG A 123 -2.90 -15.20 -13.39
N LEU A 124 -3.00 -14.49 -12.28
CA LEU A 124 -2.03 -13.44 -11.94
C LEU A 124 -0.65 -14.04 -11.69
N GLU A 125 0.38 -13.29 -12.09
CA GLU A 125 1.74 -13.56 -11.66
C GLU A 125 1.84 -13.60 -10.12
N PRO A 126 2.74 -14.40 -9.53
CA PRO A 126 2.81 -14.56 -8.08
C PRO A 126 2.89 -13.24 -7.31
N GLY A 127 3.67 -12.27 -7.79
CA GLY A 127 3.82 -10.97 -7.14
C GLY A 127 2.58 -10.07 -7.24
N ASP A 128 1.81 -10.18 -8.32
CA ASP A 128 0.56 -9.45 -8.52
C ASP A 128 -0.57 -10.11 -7.71
N ARG A 129 -0.59 -11.45 -7.62
CA ARG A 129 -1.49 -12.19 -6.72
C ARG A 129 -1.27 -11.79 -5.27
N GLU A 130 -0.03 -11.79 -4.79
CA GLU A 130 0.31 -11.36 -3.42
C GLU A 130 -0.14 -9.93 -3.15
N TYR A 131 0.01 -9.04 -4.14
CA TYR A 131 -0.43 -7.66 -4.03
C TYR A 131 -1.95 -7.55 -3.83
N VAL A 132 -2.72 -8.31 -4.60
CA VAL A 132 -4.17 -8.33 -4.43
C VAL A 132 -4.54 -8.98 -3.10
N THR A 133 -3.92 -10.08 -2.69
CA THR A 133 -4.38 -10.86 -1.53
C THR A 133 -3.89 -10.37 -0.16
N LEU A 134 -2.73 -9.70 -0.09
CA LEU A 134 -2.12 -9.32 1.18
C LEU A 134 -2.25 -7.83 1.51
N MET A 135 -2.44 -6.97 0.51
CA MET A 135 -2.67 -5.56 0.77
C MET A 135 -4.01 -5.38 1.52
N PRO A 136 -4.08 -4.45 2.50
CA PRO A 136 -5.24 -4.28 3.36
C PRO A 136 -6.38 -3.50 2.68
N TRP A 137 -6.91 -4.04 1.58
CA TRP A 137 -8.01 -3.43 0.83
C TRP A 137 -9.29 -3.31 1.68
N PRO A 138 -9.89 -2.11 1.81
CA PRO A 138 -11.16 -1.95 2.51
C PRO A 138 -12.34 -2.52 1.72
N LEU A 139 -13.49 -2.72 2.38
CA LEU A 139 -14.75 -3.14 1.74
C LEU A 139 -15.46 -1.99 0.98
N THR A 140 -14.70 -0.97 0.57
CA THR A 140 -15.16 0.19 -0.20
C THR A 140 -14.42 0.23 -1.54
N PRO A 141 -14.92 0.95 -2.55
CA PRO A 141 -14.15 1.22 -3.75
C PRO A 141 -12.81 1.88 -3.40
N VAL A 142 -11.77 1.52 -4.16
CA VAL A 142 -10.43 2.10 -4.08
C VAL A 142 -10.01 2.51 -5.48
N PHE A 143 -9.40 3.67 -5.61
CA PHE A 143 -8.84 4.16 -6.87
C PHE A 143 -7.34 3.90 -6.84
N HIS A 144 -6.84 3.16 -7.82
CA HIS A 144 -5.41 2.89 -7.96
C HIS A 144 -4.91 3.52 -9.25
N GLU A 145 -3.75 4.15 -9.21
CA GLU A 145 -3.08 4.65 -10.42
C GLU A 145 -2.94 3.52 -11.45
N LEU A 146 -3.23 3.78 -12.72
CA LEU A 146 -3.12 2.81 -13.80
C LEU A 146 -1.65 2.63 -14.21
N ASP A 147 -0.84 2.23 -13.25
CA ASP A 147 0.58 1.91 -13.42
C ASP A 147 0.76 0.56 -14.12
N GLU A 148 2.00 0.19 -14.41
CA GLU A 148 2.31 -1.08 -15.10
C GLU A 148 1.80 -2.32 -14.35
N ARG A 149 1.75 -2.27 -13.00
CA ARG A 149 1.19 -3.37 -12.20
C ARG A 149 -0.32 -3.46 -12.39
N MET A 150 -1.05 -2.36 -12.25
CA MET A 150 -2.50 -2.38 -12.42
C MET A 150 -2.93 -2.63 -13.86
N LYS A 151 -2.18 -2.18 -14.86
CA LYS A 151 -2.44 -2.54 -16.26
C LYS A 151 -2.46 -4.06 -16.44
N ARG A 152 -1.47 -4.79 -15.91
CA ARG A 152 -1.44 -6.26 -15.95
C ARG A 152 -2.63 -6.88 -15.21
N ILE A 153 -2.91 -6.42 -13.99
CA ILE A 153 -3.98 -6.97 -13.16
C ILE A 153 -5.37 -6.75 -13.80
N VAL A 154 -5.65 -5.55 -14.31
CA VAL A 154 -6.94 -5.23 -14.97
C VAL A 154 -7.08 -5.97 -16.30
N LEU A 155 -5.99 -6.13 -17.06
CA LEU A 155 -6.01 -6.89 -18.31
C LEU A 155 -6.45 -8.35 -18.06
N GLU A 156 -5.87 -9.01 -17.06
CA GLU A 156 -6.24 -10.37 -16.65
C GLU A 156 -7.70 -10.47 -16.16
N LYS A 157 -8.19 -9.40 -15.53
CA LYS A 157 -9.58 -9.31 -15.06
C LYS A 157 -10.56 -9.18 -16.21
N GLY A 158 -10.28 -8.31 -17.19
CA GLY A 158 -11.13 -8.08 -18.37
C GLY A 158 -11.36 -9.33 -19.22
N GLN A 159 -10.38 -10.24 -19.26
CA GLN A 159 -10.51 -11.54 -19.91
C GLN A 159 -11.49 -12.49 -19.20
N SER A 160 -11.87 -12.23 -17.95
CA SER A 160 -12.85 -13.04 -17.18
C SER A 160 -14.29 -12.72 -17.53
N ASN A 161 -14.59 -11.47 -17.92
CA ASN A 161 -15.95 -11.01 -18.19
C ASN A 161 -16.50 -11.42 -19.57
N HIS A 162 -15.71 -12.17 -20.35
CA HIS A 162 -16.02 -12.60 -21.71
C HIS A 162 -16.23 -14.13 -21.84
N LYS A 163 -16.49 -14.82 -20.73
CA LYS A 163 -16.89 -16.24 -20.71
C LYS A 163 -18.19 -16.40 -19.95
#